data_AF-A0A9D1SCU3-F1
#
_entry.id   AF-A0A9D1SCU3-F1
#
_cell.length_a   1.000
_cell.length_b   1.000
_cell.length_c   1.000
_cell.angle_alpha   90.00
_cell.angle_beta   90.00
_cell.angle_gamma   90.00
#
_symmetry.space_group_name_H-M   'P 1'
#
loop_
_entity.id
_entity.type
_entity.pdbx_description
1 polymer ?
#
loop_
_entity_poly.entity_id
_entity_poly.type
_entity_poly.pdbx_seq_one_letter_code
_entity_poly.pdbx_strand_id
1 'polypeptide(L)'
;ALKNNLTIEEKRLIQCGVAEFRQHLCIVITEGTSCGACSEHCPTQAVKMVPYKDGLTLPQLDKTLCIGCGGCEYICPVLPHKAIYVEGLSVQGKAKEPERGKEETHTVDDFGF
;
A
#
# COMPACT_ATOMS: atom_id res chain seq x y z
N ALA A 1 -2.29 -8.38 -30.44
CA ALA A 1 -3.09 -9.53 -29.97
C ALA A 1 -3.18 -9.45 -28.45
N LEU A 2 -4.39 -9.43 -27.88
CA LEU A 2 -4.57 -9.58 -26.43
C LEU A 2 -4.05 -10.97 -26.06
N LYS A 3 -2.98 -11.04 -25.27
CA LYS A 3 -2.52 -12.30 -24.67
C LYS A 3 -3.63 -12.80 -23.75
N ASN A 4 -4.38 -13.81 -24.17
CA ASN A 4 -5.43 -14.43 -23.35
C ASN A 4 -4.87 -15.19 -22.14
N ASN A 5 -3.55 -15.42 -22.09
CA ASN A 5 -2.86 -16.07 -20.96
C ASN A 5 -1.75 -15.16 -20.44
N LEU A 6 -1.93 -14.68 -19.21
CA LEU A 6 -0.91 -13.97 -18.44
C LEU A 6 -0.10 -14.97 -17.61
N THR A 7 1.21 -14.77 -17.55
CA THR A 7 2.10 -15.44 -16.60
C THR A 7 1.76 -15.04 -15.17
N ILE A 8 2.27 -15.79 -14.17
CA ILE A 8 2.06 -15.45 -12.75
C ILE A 8 2.60 -14.05 -12.43
N GLU A 9 3.79 -13.70 -12.93
CA GLU A 9 4.37 -12.37 -12.70
C GLU A 9 3.54 -11.27 -13.37
N GLU A 10 3.05 -11.48 -14.59
CA GLU A 10 2.16 -10.51 -15.25
C GLU A 10 0.84 -10.33 -14.48
N LYS A 11 0.27 -11.42 -13.93
CA LYS A 11 -0.96 -11.37 -13.12
C LYS A 11 -0.81 -10.55 -11.85
N ARG A 12 0.36 -10.63 -11.19
CA ARG A 12 0.65 -9.87 -9.95
C ARG A 12 0.67 -8.36 -10.16
N LEU A 13 0.85 -7.90 -11.40
CA LEU A 13 0.89 -6.49 -11.78
C LEU A 13 -0.44 -5.99 -12.37
N ILE A 14 -1.46 -6.83 -12.44
CA ILE A 14 -2.77 -6.39 -12.92
C ILE A 14 -3.38 -5.44 -11.89
N GLN A 15 -3.72 -4.26 -12.36
CA GLN A 15 -4.35 -3.22 -11.56
C GLN A 15 -5.86 -3.34 -11.72
N CYS A 16 -6.53 -3.92 -10.73
CA CYS A 16 -7.99 -4.02 -10.71
C CYS A 16 -8.68 -2.81 -10.07
N GLY A 17 -7.92 -2.01 -9.31
CA GLY A 17 -8.39 -0.80 -8.64
C GLY A 17 -7.24 0.12 -8.28
N VAL A 18 -7.57 1.32 -7.81
CA VAL A 18 -6.60 2.33 -7.35
C VAL A 18 -7.04 2.86 -6.00
N ALA A 19 -6.08 2.98 -5.08
CA ALA A 19 -6.35 3.58 -3.79
C ALA A 19 -6.54 5.11 -3.90
N GLU A 20 -7.30 5.67 -2.98
CA GLU A 20 -7.46 7.09 -2.77
C GLU A 20 -7.28 7.42 -1.29
N PHE A 21 -6.54 8.48 -0.99
CA PHE A 21 -6.21 8.88 0.38
C PHE A 21 -6.88 10.19 0.77
N ARG A 22 -7.78 10.11 1.76
CA ARG A 22 -8.49 11.23 2.39
C ARG A 22 -7.75 11.69 3.63
N GLN A 23 -6.79 12.59 3.43
CA GLN A 23 -5.95 13.14 4.51
C GLN A 23 -6.74 13.64 5.72
N HIS A 24 -7.83 14.39 5.49
CA HIS A 24 -8.63 14.99 6.55
C HIS A 24 -9.33 13.99 7.50
N LEU A 25 -9.32 12.68 7.18
CA LEU A 25 -9.87 11.62 8.03
C LEU A 25 -8.80 10.78 8.73
N CYS A 26 -7.52 10.97 8.40
CA CYS A 26 -6.45 10.15 8.95
C CYS A 26 -6.22 10.44 10.44
N ILE A 27 -6.11 9.41 11.30
CA ILE A 27 -5.85 9.58 12.74
C ILE A 27 -4.54 10.33 13.05
N VAL A 28 -3.56 10.29 12.13
CA VAL A 28 -2.35 11.12 12.26
C VAL A 28 -2.70 12.62 12.22
N ILE A 29 -3.69 13.01 11.40
CA ILE A 29 -4.14 14.39 11.27
C ILE A 29 -5.20 14.74 12.32
N THR A 30 -6.19 13.86 12.54
CA THR A 30 -7.34 14.17 13.40
C THR A 30 -7.02 14.00 14.89
N GLU A 31 -6.13 13.08 15.25
CA GLU A 31 -5.82 12.71 16.63
C GLU A 31 -4.33 12.92 16.99
N GLY A 32 -3.48 13.30 16.02
CA GLY A 32 -2.06 13.56 16.27
C GLY A 32 -1.26 12.33 16.70
N THR A 33 -1.75 11.12 16.38
CA THR A 33 -1.15 9.86 16.81
C THR A 33 -0.38 9.20 15.67
N SER A 34 0.75 8.56 15.96
CA SER A 34 1.53 7.82 14.95
C SER A 34 0.75 6.61 14.41
N CYS A 35 0.69 6.47 13.09
CA CYS A 35 0.04 5.34 12.42
C CYS A 35 0.71 5.08 11.07
N GLY A 36 0.97 3.81 10.77
CA GLY A 36 1.59 3.35 9.51
C GLY A 36 0.89 2.15 8.86
N ALA A 37 -0.25 1.72 9.40
CA ALA A 37 -0.88 0.44 9.07
C ALA A 37 -1.13 0.23 7.56
N CYS A 38 -1.54 1.30 6.86
CA CYS A 38 -1.78 1.25 5.41
C CYS A 38 -0.50 0.99 4.59
N SER A 39 0.65 1.49 5.04
CA SER A 39 1.96 1.26 4.39
C SER A 39 2.46 -0.16 4.67
N GLU A 40 2.37 -0.61 5.93
CA GLU A 40 2.79 -1.95 6.35
C GLU A 40 2.04 -3.06 5.61
N HIS A 41 0.75 -2.85 5.33
CA HIS A 41 -0.08 -3.83 4.63
C HIS A 41 -0.07 -3.66 3.11
N CYS A 42 0.74 -2.75 2.56
CA CYS A 42 0.81 -2.53 1.12
C CYS A 42 1.85 -3.48 0.48
N PRO A 43 1.43 -4.55 -0.22
CA PRO A 43 2.37 -5.55 -0.75
C PRO A 43 3.26 -5.00 -1.87
N THR A 44 2.82 -3.94 -2.55
CA THR A 44 3.57 -3.28 -3.63
C THR A 44 4.31 -2.03 -3.17
N GLN A 45 4.25 -1.68 -1.88
CA GLN A 45 4.81 -0.45 -1.35
C GLN A 45 4.34 0.81 -2.11
N ALA A 46 3.13 0.75 -2.67
CA ALA A 46 2.44 1.89 -3.26
C ALA A 46 2.12 2.97 -2.21
N VAL A 47 1.98 2.57 -0.95
CA VAL A 47 1.81 3.48 0.18
C VAL A 47 3.10 3.52 0.98
N LYS A 48 3.76 4.68 1.03
CA LYS A 48 4.99 4.91 1.79
C LYS A 48 4.75 5.98 2.86
N MET A 49 5.34 5.80 4.04
CA MET A 49 5.28 6.82 5.07
C MET A 49 6.33 7.91 4.80
N VAL A 50 5.92 9.16 4.76
CA VAL A 50 6.80 10.32 4.58
C VAL A 50 6.72 11.25 5.78
N PRO A 51 7.82 11.97 6.12
CA PRO A 51 7.83 12.89 7.25
C PRO A 51 6.66 13.89 7.22
N TYR A 52 6.07 14.07 8.40
CA TYR A 52 5.03 15.03 8.72
C TYR A 52 5.39 15.76 10.02
N LYS A 53 4.54 16.70 10.43
CA LYS A 53 4.77 17.58 11.60
C LYS A 53 5.06 16.81 12.87
N ASP A 54 5.80 17.44 13.77
CA ASP A 54 6.02 16.96 15.15
C ASP A 54 6.58 15.53 15.24
N GLY A 55 7.37 15.12 14.25
CA GLY A 55 7.97 13.78 14.17
C GLY A 55 7.01 12.67 13.71
N LEU A 56 5.77 13.02 13.36
CA LEU A 56 4.81 12.10 12.78
C LEU A 56 5.14 11.85 11.30
N THR A 57 4.49 10.85 10.71
CA THR A 57 4.58 10.57 9.27
C THR A 57 3.19 10.42 8.67
N LEU A 58 3.03 10.79 7.40
CA LEU A 58 1.79 10.59 6.66
C LEU A 58 2.00 9.64 5.49
N PRO A 59 0.96 8.88 5.09
CA PRO A 59 1.07 8.04 3.92
C PRO A 59 1.07 8.91 2.64
N GLN A 60 2.04 8.63 1.78
CA GLN A 60 2.10 9.08 0.40
C GLN A 60 1.77 7.90 -0.51
N LEU A 61 0.80 8.09 -1.39
CA LEU A 61 0.34 7.06 -2.32
C LEU A 61 0.93 7.29 -3.72
N ASP A 62 1.64 6.30 -4.25
CA ASP A 62 1.97 6.17 -5.66
C ASP A 62 0.94 5.24 -6.35
N LYS A 63 0.01 5.85 -7.07
CA LYS A 63 -1.04 5.15 -7.81
C LYS A 63 -0.49 4.23 -8.90
N THR A 64 0.72 4.47 -9.40
CA THR A 64 1.33 3.65 -10.46
C THR A 64 1.81 2.29 -9.97
N LEU A 65 2.04 2.15 -8.66
CA LEU A 65 2.41 0.88 -8.01
C LEU A 65 1.20 0.16 -7.39
N CYS A 66 0.08 0.85 -7.22
CA CYS A 66 -1.11 0.28 -6.59
C CYS A 66 -1.76 -0.75 -7.51
N ILE A 67 -2.02 -1.96 -7.02
CA ILE A 67 -2.76 -3.00 -7.76
C ILE A 67 -4.25 -3.06 -7.41
N GLY A 68 -4.68 -2.30 -6.39
CA GLY A 68 -6.07 -2.31 -5.92
C GLY A 68 -6.44 -3.50 -5.03
N CYS A 69 -5.49 -4.06 -4.26
CA CYS A 69 -5.73 -5.25 -3.44
C CYS A 69 -6.62 -5.02 -2.20
N GLY A 70 -6.89 -3.77 -1.80
CA GLY A 70 -7.75 -3.46 -0.65
C GLY A 70 -7.12 -3.62 0.73
N GLY A 71 -5.88 -4.11 0.85
CA GLY A 71 -5.23 -4.34 2.15
C GLY A 71 -5.12 -3.08 3.02
N CYS A 72 -4.77 -1.95 2.41
CA CYS A 72 -4.69 -0.66 3.11
C CYS A 72 -6.05 -0.14 3.61
N GLU A 73 -7.13 -0.38 2.85
CA GLU A 73 -8.49 0.00 3.23
C GLU A 73 -8.99 -0.85 4.38
N TYR A 74 -8.79 -2.16 4.30
CA TYR A 74 -9.21 -3.12 5.33
C TYR A 74 -8.59 -2.81 6.69
N ILE A 75 -7.28 -2.58 6.72
CA ILE A 75 -6.54 -2.34 7.98
C ILE A 75 -6.72 -0.92 8.54
N CYS A 76 -7.23 0.03 7.74
CA CYS A 76 -7.38 1.40 8.20
C CYS A 76 -8.33 1.46 9.42
N PRO A 77 -7.88 1.98 10.59
CA PRO A 77 -8.70 1.94 11.81
C PRO A 77 -9.85 2.97 11.82
N VAL A 78 -9.81 3.94 10.90
CA VAL A 78 -10.79 5.03 10.85
C VAL A 78 -12.17 4.50 10.52
N LEU A 79 -13.18 4.94 11.28
CA LEU A 79 -14.59 4.62 11.09
C LEU A 79 -15.44 5.91 11.21
N PRO A 80 -16.63 5.97 10.59
CA PRO A 80 -17.24 4.96 9.71
C PRO A 80 -16.66 4.99 8.28
N HIS A 81 -15.94 6.04 7.91
CA HIS A 81 -15.38 6.22 6.57
C HIS A 81 -13.85 6.10 6.62
N LYS A 82 -13.29 5.10 5.95
CA LYS A 82 -11.85 4.85 5.95
C LYS A 82 -11.05 6.05 5.42
N ALA A 83 -9.92 6.39 6.04
CA ALA A 83 -9.06 7.46 5.53
C ALA A 83 -8.38 7.10 4.20
N ILE A 84 -8.21 5.81 3.91
CA ILE A 84 -7.75 5.31 2.60
C ILE A 84 -8.72 4.24 2.13
N TYR A 85 -9.10 4.27 0.85
CA TYR A 85 -10.06 3.34 0.26
C TYR A 85 -9.66 3.01 -1.18
N VAL A 86 -10.19 1.93 -1.76
CA VAL A 86 -9.87 1.49 -3.12
C VAL A 86 -11.09 1.62 -4.02
N GLU A 87 -10.91 2.30 -5.15
CA GLU A 87 -11.89 2.35 -6.22
C GLU A 87 -11.56 1.31 -7.29
N GLY A 88 -12.54 0.48 -7.65
CA GLY A 88 -12.40 -0.49 -8.73
C GLY A 88 -12.36 0.19 -10.10
N LEU A 89 -11.47 -0.28 -10.97
CA LEU A 89 -11.42 0.18 -12.36
C LEU A 89 -12.39 -0.63 -13.22
N SER A 90 -13.13 0.03 -14.10
CA SER A 90 -14.02 -0.62 -15.07
C SER A 90 -13.26 -1.44 -16.12
N VAL A 91 -12.01 -1.06 -16.39
CA VAL A 91 -11.07 -1.78 -17.26
C VAL A 91 -9.77 -1.96 -16.49
N GLN A 92 -9.28 -3.19 -16.41
CA GLN A 92 -8.05 -3.51 -15.70
C GLN A 92 -6.84 -2.81 -16.35
N GLY A 93 -6.02 -2.19 -15.52
CA GLY A 93 -4.76 -1.57 -15.90
C GLY A 93 -3.56 -2.48 -15.62
N LYS A 94 -2.36 -1.90 -15.74
CA LYS A 94 -1.11 -2.54 -15.35
C LYS A 94 -0.31 -1.61 -14.44
N ALA A 95 -0.02 -2.08 -13.23
CA ALA A 95 0.86 -1.40 -12.30
C ALA A 95 2.33 -1.54 -12.72
N LYS A 96 3.17 -0.61 -12.26
CA LYS A 96 4.62 -0.72 -12.32
C LYS A 96 5.11 -1.81 -11.38
N GLU A 97 6.24 -2.40 -11.72
CA GLU A 97 6.90 -3.36 -10.85
C GLU A 97 7.39 -2.67 -9.58
N PRO A 98 7.06 -3.18 -8.39
CA PRO A 98 7.60 -2.64 -7.15
C PRO A 98 9.08 -2.98 -7.04
N GLU A 99 9.87 -2.02 -6.56
CA GLU A 99 11.28 -2.23 -6.24
C GLU A 99 11.36 -3.23 -5.06
N ARG A 100 11.70 -4.50 -5.35
CA ARG A 100 12.00 -5.48 -4.31
C ARG A 100 13.39 -5.16 -3.77
N GLY A 101 13.48 -4.80 -2.48
CA GLY A 101 14.77 -4.71 -1.79
C GLY A 101 15.50 -6.05 -1.92
N LYS A 102 16.84 -6.01 -2.06
CA LYS A 102 17.64 -7.24 -2.04
C LYS A 102 17.36 -7.95 -0.71
N GLU A 103 16.96 -9.22 -0.76
CA GLU A 103 16.90 -10.07 0.42
C GLU A 103 18.34 -10.16 0.97
N GLU A 104 18.64 -9.39 2.00
CA GLU A 104 19.87 -9.61 2.76
C GLU A 104 19.65 -10.88 3.57
N THR A 105 20.35 -11.95 3.18
CA THR A 105 20.43 -13.18 3.96
C THR A 105 21.13 -12.88 5.27
N HIS A 106 20.39 -12.43 6.28
CA HIS A 106 20.92 -12.39 7.63
C HIS A 106 20.90 -13.83 8.14
N THR A 107 22.06 -14.43 8.35
CA THR A 107 22.14 -15.63 9.20
C THR A 107 21.68 -15.17 10.58
N VAL A 108 20.61 -15.76 11.11
CA VAL A 108 20.22 -15.52 12.50
C VAL A 108 20.88 -16.63 13.29
N ASP A 109 22.10 -16.33 13.75
CA ASP A 109 23.01 -17.30 14.37
C ASP A 109 22.52 -17.74 15.74
N ASP A 110 21.64 -16.96 16.39
CA ASP A 110 21.17 -17.22 17.74
C ASP A 110 19.85 -16.48 18.01
N PHE A 111 18.73 -17.22 18.10
CA PHE A 111 17.50 -16.72 18.71
C PHE A 111 17.61 -17.03 20.21
N GLY A 112 18.26 -16.13 20.96
CA GLY A 112 18.55 -16.29 22.38
C GLY A 112 17.30 -16.42 23.26
N PHE A 113 16.81 -17.65 23.39
CA PHE A 113 15.89 -18.14 24.43
C PHE A 113 16.67 -18.88 25.53
#